data_AF-A0A3M6JWI0-F1
#
_entry.id   AF-A0A3M6JWI0-F1
#
_cell.length_a   1.000
_cell.length_b   1.000
_cell.length_c   1.000
_cell.angle_alpha   90.00
_cell.angle_beta   90.00
_cell.angle_gamma   90.00
#
_symmetry.space_group_name_H-M   'P 1'
#
loop_
_entity.id
_entity.type
_entity.pdbx_description
1 polymer ?
#
loop_
_entity_poly.entity_id
_entity_poly.type
_entity_poly.pdbx_seq_one_letter_code
_entity_poly.pdbx_strand_id
1 'polypeptide(L)'
;MVDPGRPVKDIEIDSNTSIEKIFEELSQSGGFESVNLSTGVEILSEMISDKQCLKFISFVGAVVSTGLRGILKDMLKNKWFDVAITTCGALDHDIARHFSHYKEGSFTMDDNELADQDIHRLGNVLVPMDSYGPLIEEKMQAFLEEEYQNGVKEMTTAEICKMIGKHLGEDSFLY
;
A
#
# COMPACT_ATOMS: atom_id res chain seq x y z
N MET A 1 -0.70 -10.53 43.09
CA MET A 1 -1.98 -9.79 43.00
C MET A 1 -1.97 -9.04 41.69
N VAL A 2 -3.09 -9.02 40.98
CA VAL A 2 -3.24 -8.24 39.74
C VAL A 2 -3.60 -6.81 40.13
N ASP A 3 -2.91 -5.82 39.55
CA ASP A 3 -3.30 -4.42 39.61
C ASP A 3 -4.40 -4.18 38.55
N PRO A 4 -5.64 -3.83 38.94
CA PRO A 4 -6.79 -3.78 38.02
C PRO A 4 -6.73 -2.65 36.98
N GLY A 5 -5.75 -1.75 37.05
CA GLY A 5 -5.57 -0.68 36.05
C GLY A 5 -6.69 0.37 36.06
N ARG A 6 -6.74 1.20 35.00
CA ARG A 6 -7.74 2.27 34.83
C ARG A 6 -9.10 1.71 34.37
N PRO A 7 -10.24 2.35 34.73
CA PRO A 7 -11.54 1.96 34.21
C PRO A 7 -11.66 2.22 32.70
N VAL A 8 -12.51 1.43 32.03
CA VAL A 8 -12.97 1.70 30.67
C VAL A 8 -13.77 2.99 30.64
N LYS A 9 -13.60 3.80 29.60
CA LYS A 9 -14.33 5.05 29.38
C LYS A 9 -15.12 4.99 28.09
N ASP A 10 -16.33 5.51 28.12
CA ASP A 10 -17.18 5.68 26.93
C ASP A 10 -16.64 6.83 26.09
N ILE A 11 -16.76 6.69 24.77
CA ILE A 11 -16.35 7.71 23.79
C ILE A 11 -17.53 8.65 23.56
N GLU A 12 -17.33 9.95 23.77
CA GLU A 12 -18.32 10.99 23.50
C GLU A 12 -17.88 11.86 22.31
N ILE A 13 -18.75 11.98 21.30
CA ILE A 13 -18.50 12.81 20.10
C ILE A 13 -19.71 13.70 19.80
N ASP A 14 -19.44 14.90 19.28
CA ASP A 14 -20.42 15.86 18.81
C ASP A 14 -20.01 16.45 17.44
N SER A 15 -20.82 17.38 16.91
CA SER A 15 -20.56 18.02 15.62
C SER A 15 -19.29 18.89 15.56
N ASN A 16 -18.68 19.19 16.71
CA ASN A 16 -17.49 20.02 16.83
C ASN A 16 -16.25 19.19 17.20
N THR A 17 -16.40 17.88 17.40
CA THR A 17 -15.30 17.01 17.81
C THR A 17 -14.31 16.83 16.66
N SER A 18 -13.05 17.17 16.91
CA SER A 18 -11.98 17.02 15.91
C SER A 18 -11.51 15.57 15.78
N ILE A 19 -10.82 15.25 14.69
CA ILE A 19 -10.26 13.90 14.46
C ILE A 19 -9.24 13.56 15.56
N GLU A 20 -8.41 14.53 15.96
CA GLU A 20 -7.43 14.35 17.03
C GLU A 20 -8.13 13.97 18.35
N LYS A 21 -9.26 14.62 18.64
CA LYS A 21 -10.05 14.30 19.83
C LYS A 21 -10.65 12.90 19.76
N ILE A 22 -11.11 12.46 18.58
CA ILE A 22 -11.59 11.08 18.39
C ILE A 22 -10.48 10.07 18.71
N PHE A 23 -9.26 10.28 18.21
CA PHE A 23 -8.13 9.40 18.50
C PHE A 23 -7.71 9.44 19.97
N GLU A 24 -7.76 10.60 20.62
CA GLU A 24 -7.55 10.71 22.06
C GLU A 24 -8.56 9.85 22.85
N GLU A 25 -9.85 9.91 22.51
CA GLU A 25 -10.89 9.09 23.16
C GLU A 25 -10.68 7.59 22.88
N LEU A 26 -10.33 7.21 21.64
CA LEU A 26 -9.98 5.81 21.29
C LEU A 26 -8.82 5.28 22.15
N SER A 27 -7.81 6.10 22.44
CA SER A 27 -6.69 5.74 23.33
C SER A 27 -7.13 5.39 24.75
N GLN A 28 -8.28 5.92 25.19
CA GLN A 28 -8.81 5.76 26.54
C GLN A 28 -9.93 4.70 26.64
N SER A 29 -10.35 4.12 25.51
CA SER A 29 -11.54 3.25 25.43
C SER A 29 -11.36 1.86 26.05
N GLY A 30 -10.16 1.52 26.54
CA GLY A 30 -9.96 0.40 27.46
C GLY A 30 -9.74 -1.00 26.87
N GLY A 31 -9.72 -1.20 25.55
CA GLY A 31 -9.27 -2.47 24.97
C GLY A 31 -9.59 -2.68 23.48
N PHE A 32 -9.14 -3.83 22.94
CA PHE A 32 -9.29 -4.25 21.54
C PHE A 32 -8.67 -3.25 20.53
N GLU A 33 -9.22 -3.20 19.31
CA GLU A 33 -8.57 -2.53 18.18
C GLU A 33 -8.64 -1.00 18.23
N SER A 34 -9.54 -0.39 18.99
CA SER A 34 -9.59 1.07 19.13
C SER A 34 -8.32 1.62 19.77
N VAL A 35 -7.86 0.98 20.84
CA VAL A 35 -6.62 1.34 21.52
C VAL A 35 -5.42 1.05 20.61
N ASN A 36 -5.39 -0.10 19.94
CA ASN A 36 -4.32 -0.45 19.00
C ASN A 36 -4.23 0.56 17.84
N LEU A 37 -5.35 0.99 17.29
CA LEU A 37 -5.42 1.97 16.22
C LEU A 37 -4.87 3.33 16.69
N SER A 38 -5.28 3.79 17.87
CA SER A 38 -4.76 5.04 18.44
C SER A 38 -3.26 4.97 18.73
N THR A 39 -2.82 3.90 19.39
CA THR A 39 -1.40 3.68 19.67
C THR A 39 -0.58 3.56 18.39
N GLY A 40 -1.12 2.93 17.34
CA GLY A 40 -0.46 2.84 16.03
C GLY A 40 -0.25 4.21 15.38
N VAL A 41 -1.24 5.11 15.46
CA VAL A 41 -1.11 6.48 14.94
C VAL A 41 -0.08 7.29 15.73
N GLU A 42 -0.05 7.14 17.05
CA GLU A 42 0.93 7.79 17.93
C GLU A 42 2.36 7.32 17.59
N ILE A 43 2.58 6.00 17.56
CA ILE A 43 3.89 5.40 17.21
C ILE A 43 4.35 5.88 15.82
N LEU A 44 3.46 5.84 14.83
CA LEU A 44 3.80 6.29 13.48
C LEU A 44 4.19 7.79 13.47
N SER A 45 3.45 8.63 14.18
CA SER A 45 3.70 10.07 14.26
C SER A 45 5.02 10.40 14.95
N GLU A 46 5.35 9.69 16.03
CA GLU A 46 6.63 9.80 16.73
C GLU A 46 7.78 9.34 15.83
N MET A 47 7.67 8.17 15.20
CA MET A 47 8.67 7.64 14.29
C MET A 47 8.95 8.59 13.13
N ILE A 48 7.91 9.13 12.49
CA ILE A 48 8.06 10.09 11.38
C ILE A 48 8.78 11.36 11.84
N SER A 49 8.45 11.86 13.03
CA SER A 49 9.02 13.10 13.58
C SER A 49 10.47 12.94 14.05
N ASP A 50 10.88 11.74 14.46
CA ASP A 50 12.24 11.46 14.89
C ASP A 50 13.21 11.37 13.71
N LYS A 51 14.14 12.33 13.62
CA LYS A 51 15.18 12.39 12.58
C LYS A 51 16.33 11.41 12.79
N GLN A 52 16.44 10.78 13.96
CA GLN A 52 17.47 9.77 14.27
C GLN A 52 16.94 8.34 14.10
N CYS A 53 15.62 8.18 13.91
CA CYS A 53 15.00 6.89 13.67
C CYS A 53 15.19 6.47 12.20
N LEU A 54 15.76 5.28 11.96
CA LEU A 54 15.78 4.64 10.65
C LEU A 54 14.47 3.85 10.45
N LYS A 55 13.69 4.23 9.45
CA LYS A 55 12.30 3.80 9.30
C LYS A 55 12.13 2.83 8.14
N PHE A 56 11.59 1.65 8.46
CA PHE A 56 11.25 0.62 7.49
C PHE A 56 9.73 0.57 7.31
N ILE A 57 9.29 0.48 6.06
CA ILE A 57 7.91 0.12 5.72
C ILE A 57 7.90 -1.22 4.98
N SER A 58 6.96 -2.08 5.35
CA SER A 58 6.74 -3.35 4.66
C SER A 58 5.28 -3.54 4.31
N PHE A 59 5.00 -3.99 3.08
CA PHE A 59 3.64 -4.19 2.59
C PHE A 59 3.58 -5.26 1.51
N VAL A 60 2.40 -5.86 1.33
CA VAL A 60 2.12 -6.90 0.34
C VAL A 60 1.42 -6.32 -0.90
N GLY A 61 1.43 -7.05 -2.02
CA GLY A 61 0.79 -6.59 -3.26
C GLY A 61 -0.70 -6.28 -3.15
N ALA A 62 -1.43 -7.00 -2.30
CA ALA A 62 -2.88 -6.82 -2.16
C ALA A 62 -3.27 -5.38 -1.81
N VAL A 63 -2.53 -4.69 -0.93
CA VAL A 63 -2.85 -3.29 -0.59
C VAL A 63 -2.60 -2.32 -1.74
N VAL A 64 -1.64 -2.62 -2.62
CA VAL A 64 -1.33 -1.80 -3.81
C VAL A 64 -2.42 -1.91 -4.88
N SER A 65 -3.17 -3.02 -4.90
CA SER A 65 -4.34 -3.14 -5.77
C SER A 65 -5.51 -2.23 -5.37
N THR A 66 -5.47 -1.65 -4.16
CA THR A 66 -6.52 -0.80 -3.59
C THR A 66 -6.13 0.68 -3.55
N GLY A 67 -7.03 1.55 -3.05
CA GLY A 67 -6.73 2.96 -2.79
C GLY A 67 -5.52 3.21 -1.88
N LEU A 68 -5.12 2.24 -1.05
CA LEU A 68 -3.96 2.36 -0.16
C LEU A 68 -2.63 2.58 -0.90
N ARG A 69 -2.53 2.23 -2.19
CA ARG A 69 -1.38 2.61 -3.05
C ARG A 69 -1.07 4.10 -2.95
N GLY A 70 -2.10 4.96 -2.92
CA GLY A 70 -1.92 6.41 -2.84
C GLY A 70 -1.23 6.83 -1.54
N ILE A 71 -1.63 6.22 -0.42
CA ILE A 71 -0.99 6.47 0.89
C ILE A 71 0.47 6.01 0.85
N LEU A 72 0.75 4.80 0.35
CA LEU A 72 2.12 4.27 0.26
C LEU A 72 3.02 5.18 -0.58
N LYS A 73 2.52 5.59 -1.76
CA LYS A 73 3.21 6.55 -2.64
C LYS A 73 3.47 7.88 -1.92
N ASP A 74 2.48 8.44 -1.21
CA ASP A 74 2.68 9.71 -0.49
C ASP A 74 3.66 9.57 0.68
N MET A 75 3.63 8.47 1.43
CA MET A 75 4.58 8.21 2.51
C MET A 75 6.02 8.12 1.99
N LEU A 76 6.24 7.42 0.88
CA LEU A 76 7.57 7.28 0.28
C LEU A 76 8.05 8.57 -0.38
N LYS A 77 7.18 9.24 -1.15
CA LYS A 77 7.46 10.54 -1.79
C LYS A 77 7.86 11.61 -0.78
N ASN A 78 7.18 11.67 0.36
CA ASN A 78 7.47 12.62 1.42
C ASN A 78 8.63 12.17 2.34
N LYS A 79 9.32 11.07 2.01
CA LYS A 79 10.44 10.51 2.78
C LYS A 79 10.09 10.25 4.25
N TRP A 80 8.88 9.78 4.50
CA TRP A 80 8.46 9.34 5.83
C TRP A 80 9.09 8.00 6.22
N PHE A 81 9.61 7.26 5.25
CA PHE A 81 10.35 6.02 5.44
C PHE A 81 11.65 6.04 4.64
N ASP A 82 12.66 5.35 5.15
CA ASP A 82 14.00 5.26 4.55
C ASP A 82 14.17 3.99 3.70
N VAL A 83 13.49 2.90 4.09
CA VAL A 83 13.61 1.60 3.44
C VAL A 83 12.22 0.99 3.22
N ALA A 84 11.95 0.55 2.00
CA ALA A 84 10.76 -0.20 1.65
C ALA A 84 11.09 -1.67 1.38
N ILE A 85 10.30 -2.58 1.94
CA ILE A 85 10.38 -4.02 1.69
C ILE A 85 9.00 -4.49 1.20
N THR A 86 8.95 -5.16 0.07
CA THR A 86 7.66 -5.60 -0.49
C THR A 86 7.79 -6.88 -1.31
N THR A 87 6.65 -7.42 -1.71
CA THR A 87 6.52 -8.61 -2.55
C THR A 87 6.44 -8.23 -4.03
N CYS A 88 6.81 -9.13 -4.95
CA CYS A 88 6.71 -8.89 -6.41
C CYS A 88 5.34 -8.37 -6.86
N GLY A 89 4.25 -8.93 -6.32
CA GLY A 89 2.89 -8.49 -6.66
C GLY A 89 2.62 -6.99 -6.41
N ALA A 90 3.36 -6.35 -5.50
CA ALA A 90 3.25 -4.91 -5.31
C ALA A 90 3.80 -4.13 -6.51
N LEU A 91 4.90 -4.60 -7.10
CA LEU A 91 5.47 -4.00 -8.31
C LEU A 91 4.50 -4.20 -9.49
N ASP A 92 3.99 -5.42 -9.65
CA ASP A 92 3.05 -5.77 -10.72
C ASP A 92 1.80 -4.88 -10.67
N HIS A 93 1.18 -4.73 -9.49
CA HIS A 93 0.00 -3.88 -9.33
C HIS A 93 0.32 -2.39 -9.50
N ASP A 94 1.51 -1.93 -9.14
CA ASP A 94 1.91 -0.53 -9.32
C ASP A 94 2.09 -0.18 -10.79
N ILE A 95 2.75 -1.05 -11.57
CA ILE A 95 2.88 -0.93 -13.03
C ILE A 95 1.48 -0.95 -13.67
N ALA A 96 0.70 -1.99 -13.37
CA ALA A 96 -0.64 -2.16 -13.93
C ALA A 96 -1.54 -0.95 -13.68
N ARG A 97 -1.51 -0.41 -12.45
CA ARG A 97 -2.34 0.72 -12.06
C ARG A 97 -1.83 2.09 -12.50
N HIS A 98 -0.59 2.19 -12.92
CA HIS A 98 -0.09 3.38 -13.60
C HIS A 98 -0.66 3.48 -15.02
N PHE A 99 -0.72 2.35 -15.74
CA PHE A 99 -1.14 2.32 -17.14
C PHE A 99 -2.62 1.96 -17.37
N SER A 100 -3.33 1.48 -16.34
CA SER A 100 -4.72 1.03 -16.45
C SER A 100 -5.49 1.21 -15.13
N HIS A 101 -6.76 0.76 -15.12
CA HIS A 101 -7.63 0.87 -13.95
C HIS A 101 -8.21 -0.48 -13.54
N TYR A 102 -8.20 -0.72 -12.24
CA TYR A 102 -8.96 -1.81 -11.63
C TYR A 102 -10.37 -1.34 -11.28
N LYS A 103 -11.27 -2.30 -11.04
CA LYS A 103 -12.66 -2.01 -10.68
C LYS A 103 -12.97 -2.57 -9.31
N GLU A 104 -13.92 -1.93 -8.63
CA GLU A 104 -14.51 -2.50 -7.41
C GLU A 104 -15.34 -3.73 -7.74
N GLY A 105 -15.33 -4.71 -6.86
CA GLY A 105 -16.10 -5.95 -6.96
C GLY A 105 -16.57 -6.45 -5.61
N SER A 106 -16.80 -7.76 -5.49
CA SER A 106 -17.22 -8.41 -4.25
C SER A 106 -16.51 -9.73 -4.04
N PHE A 107 -16.30 -10.11 -2.78
CA PHE A 107 -15.80 -11.42 -2.40
C PHE A 107 -16.72 -12.58 -2.83
N THR A 108 -17.99 -12.29 -3.07
CA THR A 108 -19.05 -13.29 -3.36
C THR A 108 -19.37 -13.41 -4.85
N MET A 109 -18.58 -12.81 -5.75
CA MET A 109 -18.75 -12.98 -7.20
C MET A 109 -18.38 -14.40 -7.63
N ASP A 110 -19.05 -14.92 -8.66
CA ASP A 110 -18.75 -16.24 -9.23
C ASP A 110 -17.51 -16.17 -10.11
N ASP A 111 -16.47 -16.93 -9.74
CA ASP A 111 -15.21 -16.94 -10.49
C ASP A 111 -15.35 -17.57 -11.89
N ASN A 112 -16.37 -18.41 -12.14
CA ASN A 112 -16.64 -18.92 -13.49
C ASN A 112 -17.14 -17.80 -14.40
N GLU A 113 -18.07 -16.97 -13.92
CA GLU A 113 -18.59 -15.83 -14.69
C GLU A 113 -17.49 -14.79 -14.95
N LEU A 114 -16.57 -14.60 -13.99
CA LEU A 114 -15.43 -13.70 -14.15
C LEU A 114 -14.41 -14.26 -15.15
N ALA A 115 -14.15 -15.57 -15.12
CA ALA A 115 -13.27 -16.24 -16.07
C ALA A 115 -13.82 -16.15 -17.51
N ASP A 116 -15.13 -16.35 -17.69
CA ASP A 116 -15.80 -16.22 -19.00
C ASP A 116 -15.73 -14.79 -19.57
N GLN A 117 -15.42 -13.80 -18.72
CA GLN A 117 -15.27 -12.39 -19.08
C GLN A 117 -13.81 -11.92 -19.11
N ASP A 118 -12.83 -12.81 -18.96
CA ASP A 118 -11.41 -12.50 -18.85
C ASP A 118 -11.09 -11.48 -17.72
N ILE A 119 -11.72 -11.68 -16.56
CA ILE A 119 -11.52 -10.83 -15.37
C ILE A 119 -10.89 -11.68 -14.25
N HIS A 120 -9.72 -11.27 -13.77
CA HIS A 120 -9.15 -11.78 -12.53
C HIS A 120 -9.77 -11.08 -11.32
N ARG A 121 -9.81 -11.79 -10.18
CA ARG A 121 -10.28 -11.24 -8.91
C ARG A 121 -9.21 -11.32 -7.84
N LEU A 122 -8.98 -10.20 -7.17
CA LEU A 122 -8.13 -10.07 -6.00
C LEU A 122 -8.98 -9.63 -4.82
N GLY A 123 -9.52 -10.60 -4.08
CA GLY A 123 -10.49 -10.33 -3.02
C GLY A 123 -11.78 -9.74 -3.57
N ASN A 124 -11.98 -8.44 -3.35
CA ASN A 124 -13.09 -7.63 -3.87
C ASN A 124 -12.64 -6.58 -4.91
N VAL A 125 -11.47 -6.76 -5.53
CA VAL A 125 -10.98 -5.93 -6.63
C VAL A 125 -10.98 -6.77 -7.91
N LEU A 126 -11.55 -6.22 -8.97
CA LEU A 126 -11.59 -6.82 -10.30
C LEU A 126 -10.48 -6.26 -11.16
N VAL A 127 -9.75 -7.17 -11.80
CA VAL A 127 -8.57 -6.90 -12.61
C VAL A 127 -8.82 -7.48 -14.00
N PRO A 128 -9.26 -6.67 -14.98
CA PRO A 128 -9.38 -7.16 -16.36
C PRO A 128 -8.03 -7.72 -16.83
N MET A 129 -8.04 -8.83 -17.56
CA MET A 129 -6.82 -9.50 -18.02
C MET A 129 -5.87 -8.54 -18.75
N ASP A 130 -6.41 -7.74 -19.68
CA ASP A 130 -5.66 -6.74 -20.45
C ASP A 130 -5.07 -5.61 -19.59
N SER A 131 -5.56 -5.43 -18.36
CA SER A 131 -5.05 -4.45 -17.40
C SER A 131 -3.89 -4.99 -16.55
N TYR A 132 -3.52 -6.26 -16.70
CA TYR A 132 -2.50 -6.90 -15.88
C TYR A 132 -1.48 -7.69 -16.70
N GLY A 133 -1.79 -8.92 -17.13
CA GLY A 133 -0.80 -9.84 -17.69
C GLY A 133 -0.09 -9.30 -18.95
N PRO A 134 -0.82 -9.11 -20.06
CA PRO A 134 -0.26 -8.59 -21.30
C PRO A 134 0.36 -7.20 -21.15
N LEU A 135 -0.28 -6.33 -20.36
CA LEU A 135 0.19 -4.97 -20.12
C LEU A 135 1.52 -4.96 -19.35
N ILE A 136 1.66 -5.73 -18.28
CA ILE A 136 2.92 -5.82 -17.52
C ILE A 136 4.00 -6.44 -18.40
N GLU A 137 3.69 -7.49 -19.15
CA GLU A 137 4.63 -8.12 -20.07
C GLU A 137 5.17 -7.11 -21.10
N GLU A 138 4.29 -6.37 -21.78
CA GLU A 138 4.67 -5.34 -22.76
C GLU A 138 5.61 -4.30 -22.14
N LYS A 139 5.25 -3.76 -20.96
CA LYS A 139 6.04 -2.71 -20.29
C LYS A 139 7.38 -3.23 -19.80
N MET A 140 7.40 -4.39 -19.15
CA MET A 140 8.63 -4.97 -18.64
C MET A 140 9.59 -5.37 -19.76
N GLN A 141 9.09 -5.92 -20.87
CA GLN A 141 9.92 -6.20 -22.04
C GLN A 141 10.58 -4.92 -22.58
N ALA A 142 9.82 -3.83 -22.70
CA ALA A 142 10.35 -2.54 -23.14
C ALA A 142 11.44 -1.99 -22.20
N PHE A 143 11.19 -1.99 -20.88
CA PHE A 143 12.14 -1.46 -19.89
C PHE A 143 13.43 -2.28 -19.85
N LEU A 144 13.31 -3.60 -19.89
CA LEU A 144 14.46 -4.51 -19.87
C LEU A 144 15.28 -4.42 -21.16
N GLU A 145 14.63 -4.28 -22.32
CA GLU A 145 15.30 -4.11 -23.61
C GLU A 145 16.10 -2.79 -23.64
N GLU A 146 15.56 -1.70 -23.11
CA GLU A 146 16.28 -0.43 -22.97
C GLU A 146 17.55 -0.57 -22.12
N GLU A 147 17.45 -1.15 -20.91
CA GLU A 147 18.61 -1.38 -20.05
C GLU A 147 19.64 -2.33 -20.72
N TYR A 148 19.17 -3.35 -21.42
CA TYR A 148 20.03 -4.29 -22.14
C TYR A 148 20.81 -3.62 -23.27
N GLN A 149 20.17 -2.73 -24.03
CA GLN A 149 20.78 -1.92 -25.08
C GLN A 149 21.79 -0.90 -24.52
N ASN A 150 21.55 -0.39 -23.31
CA ASN A 150 22.48 0.45 -22.55
C ASN A 150 23.66 -0.33 -21.94
N GLY A 151 23.73 -1.64 -22.18
CA GLY A 151 24.86 -2.48 -21.78
C GLY A 151 24.69 -3.14 -20.41
N VAL A 152 23.55 -2.97 -19.74
CA VAL A 152 23.24 -3.66 -18.48
C VAL A 152 22.95 -5.13 -18.78
N LYS A 153 23.63 -6.05 -18.07
CA LYS A 153 23.48 -7.50 -18.24
C LYS A 153 23.03 -8.24 -16.98
N GLU A 154 23.17 -7.59 -15.83
CA GLU A 154 22.82 -8.12 -14.52
C GLU A 154 22.21 -7.00 -13.69
N MET A 155 21.18 -7.31 -12.91
CA MET A 155 20.54 -6.36 -12.00
C MET A 155 20.16 -7.06 -10.69
N THR A 156 20.34 -6.35 -9.59
CA THR A 156 19.74 -6.66 -8.30
C THR A 156 18.24 -6.30 -8.30
N THR A 157 17.48 -6.83 -7.35
CA THR A 157 16.06 -6.48 -7.20
C THR A 157 15.84 -4.98 -6.97
N ALA A 158 16.74 -4.32 -6.25
CA ALA A 158 16.69 -2.88 -6.03
C ALA A 158 16.93 -2.08 -7.32
N GLU A 159 17.80 -2.55 -8.21
CA GLU A 159 18.02 -1.95 -9.53
C GLU A 159 16.82 -2.14 -10.44
N ILE A 160 16.17 -3.31 -10.41
CA ILE A 160 14.91 -3.56 -11.13
C ILE A 160 13.82 -2.59 -10.64
N CYS A 161 13.64 -2.43 -9.33
CA CYS A 161 12.67 -1.47 -8.78
C CYS A 161 12.96 -0.03 -9.25
N LYS A 162 14.23 0.39 -9.26
CA LYS A 162 14.63 1.72 -9.76
C LYS A 162 14.39 1.87 -11.26
N MET A 163 14.69 0.85 -12.05
CA MET A 163 14.42 0.84 -13.48
C MET A 163 12.92 1.00 -13.74
N ILE A 164 12.07 0.23 -13.06
CA ILE A 164 10.61 0.38 -13.16
C ILE A 164 10.20 1.80 -12.78
N GLY A 165 10.64 2.29 -11.62
CA GLY A 165 10.32 3.64 -11.12
C GLY A 165 10.61 4.76 -12.12
N LYS A 166 11.76 4.72 -12.82
CA LYS A 166 12.13 5.69 -13.86
C LYS A 166 11.14 5.77 -15.03
N HIS A 167 10.41 4.70 -15.31
CA HIS A 167 9.45 4.60 -16.41
C HIS A 167 8.00 4.82 -15.98
N LEU A 168 7.75 4.94 -14.67
CA LEU A 168 6.45 5.30 -14.12
C LEU A 168 6.40 6.82 -13.87
N GLY A 169 5.36 7.29 -13.19
CA GLY A 169 5.17 8.70 -12.88
C GLY A 169 4.84 8.96 -11.42
N GLU A 170 4.51 10.22 -11.11
CA GLU A 170 4.24 10.73 -9.77
C GLU A 170 3.11 10.02 -8.99
N ASP A 171 2.34 9.13 -9.64
CA ASP A 171 1.30 8.30 -9.02
C ASP A 171 1.82 6.94 -8.53
N SER A 172 3.03 6.55 -8.91
CA SER A 172 3.70 5.29 -8.53
C SER A 172 4.51 5.44 -7.25
N PHE A 173 4.55 4.36 -6.44
CA PHE A 173 5.39 4.34 -5.24
C PHE A 173 6.87 4.05 -5.54
N LEU A 174 7.20 3.67 -6.78
CA LEU A 174 8.54 3.35 -7.25
C LEU A 174 9.26 4.57 -7.86
N TYR A 175 8.53 5.62 -8.24
CA TYR A 175 9.04 6.87 -8.83
C TYR A 175 9.62 7.80 -7.76
#